data_AF-A0AAD4C6M1-F1
#
_entry.id   AF-A0AAD4C6M1-F1
#
_cell.length_a   1.000
_cell.length_b   1.000
_cell.length_c   1.000
_cell.angle_alpha   90.00
_cell.angle_beta   90.00
_cell.angle_gamma   90.00
#
_symmetry.space_group_name_H-M   'P 1'
#
loop_
_entity.id
_entity.type
_entity.pdbx_description
1 polymer ?
#
loop_
_entity_poly.entity_id
_entity_poly.type
_entity_poly.pdbx_seq_one_letter_code
_entity_poly.pdbx_strand_id
1 'polypeptide(L)'
;MERITDFQFVESRGEALESVQRAFYSKQRKAADRFHWLFPPDKDERVSSLVKWISSMSFGIASFGLQKFLQTRERGALIVNAAYRPVHSPSEPAFDWVTWNQIQRTMDRILQESVGYYNPAMHVIVFVLLPSPSGNSVAIWRRKLSIPNNIRLAYQAQITQATAALRKEYPVLVDE
;
A
#
# COMPACT_ATOMS: atom_id res chain seq x y z
N MET A 1 20.42 -17.38 17.07
CA MET A 1 19.88 -16.74 15.86
C MET A 1 18.37 -16.67 16.07
N GLU A 2 17.89 -15.60 16.70
CA GLU A 2 16.45 -15.43 16.99
C GLU A 2 15.68 -15.39 15.67
N ARG A 3 14.65 -16.24 15.55
CA ARG A 3 13.68 -16.16 14.46
C ARG A 3 12.97 -14.83 14.63
N ILE A 4 13.32 -13.85 13.81
CA ILE A 4 12.51 -12.67 13.65
C ILE A 4 11.17 -13.14 13.16
N THR A 5 10.14 -12.85 13.94
CA THR A 5 8.78 -13.33 13.76
C THR A 5 8.34 -13.11 12.32
N ASP A 6 8.08 -14.19 11.58
CA ASP A 6 7.44 -14.10 10.27
C ASP A 6 5.99 -13.70 10.48
N PHE A 7 5.71 -12.40 10.38
CA PHE A 7 4.34 -11.90 10.36
C PHE A 7 3.71 -12.26 9.02
N GLN A 8 2.84 -13.25 9.03
CA GLN A 8 2.03 -13.61 7.88
C GLN A 8 0.75 -12.78 7.90
N PHE A 9 0.49 -12.07 6.81
CA PHE A 9 -0.78 -11.40 6.55
C PHE A 9 -1.46 -12.04 5.36
N VAL A 10 -2.79 -12.02 5.35
CA VAL A 10 -3.57 -12.51 4.20
C VAL A 10 -3.28 -11.64 2.98
N GLU A 11 -2.99 -12.26 1.85
CA GLU A 11 -2.88 -11.60 0.56
C GLU A 11 -4.07 -11.98 -0.30
N SER A 12 -4.71 -11.01 -0.96
CA SER A 12 -5.84 -11.30 -1.86
C SER A 12 -5.36 -11.74 -3.24
N ARG A 13 -4.07 -11.57 -3.53
CA ARG A 13 -3.45 -11.84 -4.85
C ARG A 13 -4.09 -11.00 -5.96
N GLY A 14 -4.54 -9.79 -5.60
CA GLY A 14 -5.13 -8.83 -6.51
C GLY A 14 -6.66 -8.81 -6.55
N GLU A 15 -7.36 -9.80 -5.96
CA GLU A 15 -8.82 -9.81 -5.89
C GLU A 15 -9.39 -8.55 -5.20
N ALA A 16 -8.72 -8.08 -4.13
CA ALA A 16 -9.11 -6.87 -3.42
C ALA A 16 -9.02 -5.60 -4.28
N LEU A 17 -8.29 -5.64 -5.41
CA LEU A 17 -8.15 -4.53 -6.34
C LEU A 17 -9.20 -4.54 -7.47
N GLU A 18 -9.93 -5.63 -7.68
CA GLU A 18 -10.88 -5.74 -8.80
C GLU A 18 -11.95 -4.65 -8.75
N SER A 19 -12.52 -4.42 -7.55
CA SER A 19 -13.54 -3.39 -7.32
C SER A 19 -13.06 -1.95 -7.58
N VAL A 20 -11.75 -1.70 -7.55
CA VAL A 20 -11.15 -0.37 -7.81
C VAL A 20 -10.44 -0.30 -9.16
N GLN A 21 -10.45 -1.35 -9.98
CA GLN A 21 -9.68 -1.41 -11.22
C GLN A 21 -10.06 -0.27 -12.19
N ARG A 22 -11.36 0.04 -12.29
CA ARG A 22 -11.86 1.18 -13.08
C ARG A 22 -11.39 2.52 -12.51
N ALA A 23 -11.57 2.73 -11.20
CA ALA A 23 -11.07 3.92 -10.54
C ALA A 23 -9.55 4.08 -10.67
N PHE A 24 -8.78 3.00 -10.74
CA PHE A 24 -7.32 3.06 -10.82
C PHE A 24 -6.81 3.32 -12.24
N TYR A 25 -7.37 2.66 -13.25
CA TYR A 25 -6.73 2.59 -14.57
C TYR A 25 -7.61 3.08 -15.73
N SER A 26 -8.86 3.49 -15.47
CA SER A 26 -9.69 4.08 -16.53
C SER A 26 -9.09 5.39 -17.03
N LYS A 27 -9.05 5.55 -18.36
CA LYS A 27 -8.68 6.80 -19.04
C LYS A 27 -9.87 7.66 -19.42
N GLN A 28 -11.09 7.23 -19.11
CA GLN A 28 -12.32 7.97 -19.45
C GLN A 28 -12.52 9.22 -18.58
N ARG A 29 -11.86 9.27 -17.42
CA ARG A 29 -11.93 10.37 -16.45
C ARG A 29 -10.52 10.66 -15.92
N LYS A 30 -10.24 11.93 -15.60
CA LYS A 30 -8.96 12.33 -15.03
C LYS A 30 -8.74 11.69 -13.66
N ALA A 31 -7.49 11.51 -13.25
CA ALA A 31 -7.16 10.95 -11.94
C ALA A 31 -7.81 11.76 -10.81
N ALA A 32 -7.79 13.09 -10.91
CA ALA A 32 -8.43 13.98 -9.93
C ALA A 32 -9.94 13.73 -9.73
N ASP A 33 -10.62 13.18 -10.75
CA ASP A 33 -12.04 12.86 -10.71
C ASP A 33 -12.34 11.43 -10.21
N ARG A 34 -11.31 10.57 -10.18
CA ARG A 34 -11.39 9.16 -9.78
C ARG A 34 -10.88 8.94 -8.35
N PHE A 35 -9.88 9.71 -7.92
CA PHE A 35 -9.22 9.58 -6.63
C PHE A 35 -9.64 10.70 -5.69
N HIS A 36 -10.32 10.32 -4.61
CA HIS A 36 -10.76 11.27 -3.61
C HIS A 36 -9.90 11.13 -2.35
N TRP A 37 -9.08 12.15 -2.14
CA TRP A 37 -8.26 12.32 -0.96
C TRP A 37 -9.00 13.14 0.10
N LEU A 38 -8.48 13.16 1.34
CA LEU A 38 -8.92 14.04 2.44
C LEU A 38 -10.30 13.74 3.04
N PHE A 39 -10.92 12.60 2.73
CA PHE A 39 -12.11 12.18 3.48
C PHE A 39 -11.76 11.90 4.96
N PRO A 40 -12.59 12.32 5.92
CA PRO A 40 -12.36 11.97 7.32
C PRO A 40 -12.54 10.46 7.52
N PRO A 41 -11.54 9.73 8.06
CA PRO A 41 -11.58 8.27 8.17
C PRO A 41 -12.61 7.76 9.19
N ASP A 42 -13.13 8.63 10.06
CA ASP A 42 -14.13 8.36 11.09
C ASP A 42 -15.57 8.32 10.56
N LYS A 43 -15.80 8.72 9.29
CA LYS A 43 -17.13 8.79 8.68
C LYS A 43 -17.64 7.48 8.10
N ASP A 44 -16.75 6.50 7.90
CA ASP A 44 -17.12 5.14 7.48
C ASP A 44 -16.54 4.15 8.49
N GLU A 45 -17.40 3.32 9.09
CA GLU A 45 -17.02 2.38 10.14
C GLU A 45 -15.97 1.36 9.67
N ARG A 46 -16.04 0.92 8.42
CA ARG A 46 -15.10 -0.06 7.85
C ARG A 46 -13.71 0.55 7.75
N VAL A 47 -13.63 1.80 7.31
CA VAL A 47 -12.37 2.55 7.21
C VAL A 47 -11.82 2.86 8.60
N SER A 48 -12.66 3.38 9.50
CA SER A 48 -12.26 3.73 10.86
C SER A 48 -11.70 2.54 11.63
N SER A 49 -12.41 1.40 11.60
CA SER A 49 -11.99 0.16 12.23
C SER A 49 -10.70 -0.39 11.63
N LEU A 50 -10.59 -0.37 10.30
CA LEU A 50 -9.38 -0.85 9.61
C LEU A 50 -8.15 0.03 9.90
N VAL A 51 -8.33 1.35 9.92
CA VAL A 51 -7.25 2.29 10.26
C VAL A 51 -6.76 2.07 11.70
N LYS A 52 -7.68 1.85 12.65
CA LYS A 52 -7.32 1.52 14.04
C LYS A 52 -6.56 0.19 14.11
N TRP A 53 -7.03 -0.82 13.38
CA TRP A 53 -6.38 -2.12 13.30
C TRP A 53 -4.97 -2.03 12.71
N ILE A 54 -4.78 -1.26 11.63
CA ILE A 54 -3.45 -1.00 11.05
C ILE A 54 -2.53 -0.32 12.07
N SER A 55 -3.07 0.59 12.87
CA SER A 55 -2.30 1.24 13.93
C SER A 55 -1.84 0.25 15.01
N SER A 56 -2.73 -0.64 15.47
CA SER A 56 -2.39 -1.66 16.48
C SER A 56 -1.43 -2.72 15.94
N MET A 57 -1.50 -3.03 14.63
CA MET A 57 -0.66 -4.02 13.96
C MET A 57 0.57 -3.41 13.25
N SER A 58 0.88 -2.13 13.50
CA SER A 58 1.86 -1.36 12.75
C SER A 58 3.24 -2.01 12.67
N PHE A 59 3.71 -2.61 13.77
CA PHE A 59 4.99 -3.34 13.82
C PHE A 59 5.01 -4.50 12.81
N GLY A 60 3.97 -5.34 12.82
CA GLY A 60 3.87 -6.51 11.93
C GLY A 60 3.73 -6.07 10.48
N ILE A 61 2.86 -5.11 10.19
CA ILE A 61 2.60 -4.62 8.82
C ILE A 61 3.85 -3.97 8.23
N ALA A 62 4.59 -3.18 9.02
CA ALA A 62 5.85 -2.59 8.56
C ALA A 62 6.92 -3.65 8.29
N SER A 63 6.97 -4.71 9.10
CA SER A 63 7.89 -5.83 8.88
C SER A 63 7.53 -6.59 7.59
N PHE A 64 6.24 -6.87 7.38
CA PHE A 64 5.74 -7.52 6.17
C PHE A 64 6.00 -6.69 4.91
N GLY A 65 5.73 -5.37 4.95
CA GLY A 65 6.01 -4.49 3.82
C GLY A 65 7.50 -4.39 3.48
N LEU A 66 8.39 -4.44 4.47
CA LEU A 66 9.83 -4.55 4.22
C LEU A 66 10.15 -5.88 3.51
N GLN A 67 9.60 -7.01 3.98
CA GLN A 67 9.81 -8.30 3.33
C GLN A 67 9.35 -8.26 1.86
N LYS A 68 8.19 -7.66 1.57
CA LYS A 68 7.73 -7.46 0.19
C LYS A 68 8.68 -6.61 -0.66
N PHE A 69 9.20 -5.52 -0.09
CA PHE A 69 10.23 -4.72 -0.76
C PHE A 69 11.49 -5.55 -1.06
N LEU A 70 12.00 -6.32 -0.10
CA LEU A 70 13.20 -7.15 -0.30
C LEU A 70 12.98 -8.28 -1.31
N GLN A 71 11.79 -8.89 -1.33
CA GLN A 71 11.40 -9.94 -2.27
C GLN A 71 11.28 -9.40 -3.70
N THR A 72 10.59 -8.27 -3.88
CA THR A 72 10.35 -7.69 -5.21
C THR A 72 11.51 -6.87 -5.73
N ARG A 73 12.38 -6.38 -4.83
CA ARG A 73 13.45 -5.40 -5.11
C ARG A 73 12.95 -4.14 -5.81
N GLU A 74 11.66 -3.82 -5.65
CA GLU A 74 11.02 -2.66 -6.26
C GLU A 74 10.26 -1.87 -5.20
N ARG A 75 10.29 -0.54 -5.32
CA ARG A 75 9.42 0.32 -4.50
C ARG A 75 7.96 -0.03 -4.73
N GLY A 76 7.17 0.07 -3.67
CA GLY A 76 5.76 -0.21 -3.73
C GLY A 76 5.06 0.27 -2.47
N ALA A 77 3.81 -0.14 -2.35
CA ALA A 77 3.02 0.09 -1.16
C ALA A 77 2.15 -1.14 -0.91
N LEU A 78 1.79 -1.33 0.36
CA LEU A 78 0.71 -2.23 0.70
C LEU A 78 -0.61 -1.52 0.40
N ILE A 79 -1.54 -2.23 -0.23
CA ILE A 79 -2.91 -1.78 -0.42
C ILE A 79 -3.85 -2.70 0.35
N VAL A 80 -4.84 -2.11 1.01
CA VAL A 80 -5.93 -2.82 1.66
C VAL A 80 -7.26 -2.17 1.29
N ASN A 81 -8.24 -2.98 0.94
CA ASN A 81 -9.58 -2.52 0.57
C ASN A 81 -10.55 -2.72 1.73
N ALA A 82 -11.08 -1.63 2.27
CA ALA A 82 -12.00 -1.64 3.40
C ALA A 82 -13.34 -2.33 3.10
N ALA A 83 -13.71 -2.46 1.82
CA ALA A 83 -14.92 -3.12 1.36
C ALA A 83 -14.71 -4.61 1.00
N TYR A 84 -13.46 -5.09 0.90
CA TYR A 84 -13.17 -6.48 0.59
C TYR A 84 -12.98 -7.31 1.87
N ARG A 85 -13.44 -8.57 1.85
CA ARG A 85 -13.18 -9.56 2.90
C ARG A 85 -12.76 -10.89 2.25
N PRO A 86 -11.61 -11.47 2.64
CA PRO A 86 -11.20 -12.79 2.16
C PRO A 86 -12.23 -13.87 2.51
N VAL A 87 -12.50 -14.79 1.59
CA VAL A 87 -13.47 -15.89 1.80
C VAL A 87 -13.05 -16.79 2.97
N HIS A 88 -11.76 -17.11 3.08
CA HIS A 88 -11.23 -18.03 4.09
C HIS A 88 -10.84 -17.37 5.42
N SER A 89 -10.80 -16.03 5.45
CA SER A 89 -10.41 -15.23 6.62
C SER A 89 -11.22 -13.93 6.68
N PRO A 90 -12.56 -13.98 6.80
CA PRO A 90 -13.43 -12.81 6.64
C PRO A 90 -13.29 -11.78 7.77
N SER A 91 -12.64 -12.12 8.88
CA SER A 91 -12.34 -11.21 9.98
C SER A 91 -11.04 -10.43 9.79
N GLU A 92 -10.21 -10.80 8.80
CA GLU A 92 -8.89 -10.22 8.58
C GLU A 92 -8.85 -9.39 7.30
N PRO A 93 -8.13 -8.25 7.30
CA PRO A 93 -7.87 -7.52 6.06
C PRO A 93 -6.87 -8.27 5.18
N ALA A 94 -7.04 -8.14 3.86
CA ALA A 94 -6.06 -8.59 2.89
C ALA A 94 -5.13 -7.43 2.49
N PHE A 95 -3.83 -7.70 2.39
CA PHE A 95 -2.84 -6.74 1.90
C PHE A 95 -2.20 -7.24 0.63
N ASP A 96 -2.21 -6.42 -0.42
CA ASP A 96 -1.46 -6.69 -1.64
C ASP A 96 -0.34 -5.67 -1.82
N TRP A 97 0.83 -6.15 -2.25
CA TRP A 97 1.92 -5.27 -2.62
C TRP A 97 1.73 -4.78 -4.04
N VAL A 98 1.62 -3.45 -4.19
CA VAL A 98 1.48 -2.80 -5.50
C VAL A 98 2.76 -2.04 -5.81
N THR A 99 3.40 -2.38 -6.92
CA THR A 99 4.71 -1.84 -7.29
C THR A 99 4.60 -0.45 -7.91
N TRP A 100 5.73 0.25 -7.98
CA TRP A 100 5.84 1.53 -8.67
C TRP A 100 5.23 1.51 -10.08
N ASN A 101 5.53 0.49 -10.88
CA ASN A 101 5.01 0.39 -12.24
C ASN A 101 3.47 0.32 -12.30
N GLN A 102 2.83 -0.30 -11.30
CA GLN A 102 1.37 -0.32 -11.19
C GLN A 102 0.84 1.04 -10.71
N ILE A 103 1.48 1.64 -9.71
CA ILE A 103 1.10 2.94 -9.16
C ILE A 103 1.23 4.06 -10.20
N GLN A 104 2.29 4.10 -11.01
CA GLN A 104 2.50 5.14 -12.02
C GLN A 104 1.37 5.18 -13.06
N ARG A 105 0.79 4.01 -13.39
CA ARG A 105 -0.33 3.91 -14.34
C ARG A 105 -1.63 4.52 -13.82
N THR A 106 -1.71 4.83 -12.53
CA THR A 106 -2.91 5.45 -11.96
C THR A 106 -3.09 6.91 -12.41
N MET A 107 -1.98 7.55 -12.81
CA MET A 107 -1.88 8.99 -13.10
C MET A 107 -2.21 9.91 -11.92
N ASP A 108 -2.43 9.35 -10.71
CA ASP A 108 -2.64 10.15 -9.50
C ASP A 108 -1.29 10.60 -8.94
N ARG A 109 -1.12 11.92 -8.81
CA ARG A 109 0.10 12.54 -8.32
C ARG A 109 0.43 12.10 -6.89
N ILE A 110 -0.56 12.04 -6.00
CA ILE A 110 -0.34 11.78 -4.57
C ILE A 110 0.06 10.32 -4.34
N LEU A 111 -0.56 9.36 -5.03
CA LEU A 111 -0.17 7.95 -5.02
C LEU A 111 1.26 7.78 -5.51
N GLN A 112 1.58 8.38 -6.66
CA GLN A 112 2.91 8.32 -7.25
C GLN A 112 3.96 8.90 -6.32
N GLU A 113 3.81 10.15 -5.88
CA GLU A 113 4.80 10.77 -5.01
C GLU A 113 5.00 10.00 -3.70
N SER A 114 3.91 9.45 -3.14
CA SER A 114 3.97 8.65 -1.92
C SER A 114 4.83 7.39 -2.07
N VAL A 115 4.86 6.77 -3.25
CA VAL A 115 5.65 5.55 -3.52
C VAL A 115 7.01 5.86 -4.13
N GLY A 116 7.09 6.86 -5.00
CA GLY A 116 8.31 7.25 -5.70
C GLY A 116 9.38 7.81 -4.75
N TYR A 117 8.99 8.49 -3.67
CA TYR A 117 9.93 9.31 -2.88
C TYR A 117 10.06 8.96 -1.39
N TYR A 118 9.41 7.92 -0.87
CA TYR A 118 9.65 7.48 0.52
C TYR A 118 11.01 6.78 0.69
N ASN A 119 11.51 6.55 1.91
CA ASN A 119 12.69 5.71 2.09
C ASN A 119 12.25 4.28 2.46
N PRO A 120 12.40 3.27 1.56
CA PRO A 120 11.95 1.90 1.81
C PRO A 120 12.78 1.15 2.85
N ALA A 121 13.97 1.67 3.21
CA ALA A 121 14.73 1.16 4.36
C ALA A 121 14.14 1.62 5.70
N MET A 122 13.35 2.70 5.71
CA MET A 122 12.88 3.35 6.94
C MET A 122 11.37 3.23 7.14
N HIS A 123 10.60 3.13 6.05
CA HIS A 123 9.16 3.18 6.11
C HIS A 123 8.51 2.23 5.13
N VAL A 124 7.28 1.84 5.43
CA VAL A 124 6.33 1.19 4.53
C VAL A 124 5.13 2.10 4.34
N ILE A 125 4.66 2.22 3.10
CA ILE A 125 3.43 2.94 2.77
C ILE A 125 2.29 1.94 2.72
N VAL A 126 1.17 2.30 3.35
CA VAL A 126 -0.09 1.55 3.32
C VAL A 126 -1.18 2.47 2.80
N PHE A 127 -1.86 2.07 1.74
CA PHE A 127 -3.07 2.73 1.26
C PHE A 127 -4.30 1.95 1.68
N VAL A 128 -5.21 2.63 2.36
CA VAL A 128 -6.55 2.12 2.65
C VAL A 128 -7.48 2.65 1.57
N LEU A 129 -8.21 1.75 0.91
CA LEU A 129 -9.15 2.07 -0.16
C LEU A 129 -10.59 1.87 0.30
N LEU A 130 -11.46 2.75 -0.15
CA LEU A 130 -12.91 2.53 -0.12
C LEU A 130 -13.49 2.83 -1.51
N PRO A 131 -13.84 1.81 -2.31
CA PRO A 131 -14.47 2.01 -3.61
C PRO A 131 -15.86 2.62 -3.46
N SER A 132 -16.24 3.49 -4.40
CA SER A 132 -17.64 3.85 -4.62
C SER A 132 -18.45 2.63 -5.07
N PRO A 133 -19.79 2.60 -4.88
CA PRO A 133 -20.62 1.48 -5.34
C PRO A 133 -20.50 1.18 -6.84
N SER A 134 -20.22 2.21 -7.66
CA SER A 134 -20.01 2.03 -9.11
C SER A 134 -18.60 1.58 -9.47
N GLY A 135 -17.63 1.63 -8.55
CA GLY A 135 -16.22 1.35 -8.80
C GLY A 135 -15.50 2.39 -9.68
N ASN A 136 -16.17 3.49 -10.03
CA ASN A 136 -15.63 4.54 -10.91
C ASN A 136 -14.74 5.54 -10.17
N SER A 137 -14.90 5.64 -8.86
CA SER A 137 -14.03 6.41 -7.99
C SER A 137 -13.75 5.67 -6.69
N VAL A 138 -12.72 6.13 -5.99
CA VAL A 138 -12.21 5.53 -4.75
C VAL A 138 -11.82 6.64 -3.78
N ALA A 139 -12.22 6.49 -2.52
CA ALA A 139 -11.66 7.27 -1.43
C ALA A 139 -10.38 6.58 -0.92
N ILE A 140 -9.31 7.34 -0.71
CA ILE A 140 -8.00 6.79 -0.33
C ILE A 140 -7.45 7.50 0.91
N TRP A 141 -6.89 6.71 1.82
CA TRP A 141 -6.10 7.17 2.95
C TRP A 141 -4.69 6.59 2.91
N ARG A 142 -3.70 7.43 3.23
CA ARG A 142 -2.29 7.03 3.31
C ARG A 142 -1.86 6.89 4.77
N ARG A 143 -1.21 5.77 5.09
CA ARG A 143 -0.44 5.57 6.32
C ARG A 143 1.01 5.29 5.98
N LYS A 144 1.90 5.91 6.75
CA LYS A 144 3.35 5.69 6.67
C LYS A 144 3.77 5.05 7.97
N LEU A 145 4.19 3.79 7.91
CA LEU A 145 4.59 3.00 9.06
C LEU A 145 6.10 2.95 9.13
N SER A 146 6.68 3.23 10.30
CA SER A 146 8.12 3.13 10.52
C SER A 146 8.54 1.68 10.65
N ILE A 147 9.61 1.29 9.97
CA ILE A 147 10.18 -0.04 10.08
C ILE A 147 10.91 -0.14 11.42
N PRO A 148 10.58 -1.14 12.27
CA PRO A 148 11.21 -1.29 13.59
C PRO A 148 12.73 -1.47 13.51
N ASN A 149 13.46 -0.87 14.45
CA ASN A 149 14.92 -0.84 14.42
C ASN A 149 15.55 -2.24 14.41
N ASN A 150 15.03 -3.16 15.23
CA ASN A 150 15.50 -4.55 15.29
C ASN A 150 15.36 -5.28 13.95
N ILE A 151 14.26 -5.02 13.24
CA ILE A 151 14.02 -5.57 11.90
C ILE A 151 15.02 -4.97 10.89
N ARG A 152 15.24 -3.64 10.92
CA ARG A 152 16.23 -3.00 10.05
C ARG A 152 17.64 -3.56 10.25
N LEU A 153 18.06 -3.71 11.51
CA LEU A 153 19.37 -4.25 11.86
C LEU A 153 19.55 -5.68 11.34
N ALA A 154 18.51 -6.51 11.45
CA ALA A 154 18.60 -7.89 11.02
C ALA A 154 18.65 -8.10 9.51
N TYR A 155 17.99 -7.22 8.75
CA TYR A 155 18.01 -7.26 7.28
C TYR A 155 18.96 -6.21 6.68
N GLN A 156 19.91 -5.68 7.46
CA GLN A 156 20.73 -4.53 7.04
C GLN A 156 21.46 -4.77 5.72
N ALA A 157 22.05 -5.96 5.52
CA ALA A 157 22.76 -6.31 4.30
C ALA A 157 21.82 -6.34 3.08
N GLN A 158 20.65 -6.98 3.22
CA GLN A 158 19.64 -7.09 2.17
C GLN A 158 19.04 -5.72 1.83
N ILE A 159 18.75 -4.90 2.85
CA ILE A 159 18.27 -3.52 2.68
C ILE A 159 19.29 -2.70 1.89
N THR A 160 20.57 -2.79 2.26
CA THR A 160 21.65 -2.05 1.57
C THR A 160 21.73 -2.45 0.10
N GLN A 161 21.72 -3.76 -0.18
CA GLN A 161 21.77 -4.28 -1.55
C GLN A 161 20.53 -3.89 -2.36
N ALA A 162 19.32 -4.06 -1.80
CA ALA A 162 18.07 -3.75 -2.49
C ALA A 162 17.93 -2.26 -2.77
N THR A 163 18.34 -1.40 -1.82
CA THR A 163 18.28 0.06 -1.98
C THR A 163 19.26 0.54 -3.05
N ALA A 164 20.46 -0.06 -3.13
CA ALA A 164 21.45 0.27 -4.15
C ALA A 164 20.98 -0.10 -5.58
N ALA A 165 20.10 -1.09 -5.71
CA ALA A 165 19.53 -1.53 -6.98
C ALA A 165 18.29 -0.72 -7.43
N LEU A 166 17.80 0.22 -6.61
CA LEU A 166 16.63 1.02 -6.95
C LEU A 166 16.90 1.94 -8.14
N ARG A 167 15.82 2.29 -8.85
CA ARG A 167 15.86 3.31 -9.90
C ARG A 167 16.30 4.63 -9.29
N LYS A 168 17.06 5.41 -10.05
CA LYS A 168 17.47 6.76 -9.65
C LYS A 168 16.31 7.75 -9.71
N GLU A 169 15.39 7.53 -10.65
CA GLU A 169 14.29 8.44 -10.92
C GLU A 169 12.95 7.70 -10.94
N TYR A 170 11.93 8.41 -10.46
CA TYR A 170 10.54 7.96 -10.36
C TYR A 170 9.64 9.04 -10.96
N PRO A 171 9.56 9.16 -12.31
CA PRO A 171 8.86 10.25 -12.95
C PRO A 171 7.36 10.21 -12.65
N VAL A 172 6.80 11.35 -12.26
CA VAL A 172 5.37 11.49 -11.97
C VAL A 172 4.63 11.83 -13.27
N LEU A 173 3.64 11.02 -13.63
CA LEU A 173 2.80 11.22 -14.81
C LEU A 173 1.39 11.59 -14.36
N VAL A 174 0.82 12.66 -14.92
CA VAL A 174 -0.55 13.12 -14.59
C VAL A 174 -1.34 13.33 -15.88
N ASP A 175 -2.65 13.11 -15.81
CA ASP A 175 -3.59 13.43 -16.89
C ASP A 175 -4.11 14.87 -16.71
N GLU A 176 -3.51 15.81 -17.46
CA GLU A 176 -3.92 17.23 -17.45
C GLU A 176 -5.25 17.51 -18.17
#